data_AF-A0A257ADD2-F1
#
_entry.id   AF-A0A257ADD2-F1
#
_cell.length_a   1.000
_cell.length_b   1.000
_cell.length_c   1.000
_cell.angle_alpha   90.00
_cell.angle_beta   90.00
_cell.angle_gamma   90.00
#
_symmetry.space_group_name_H-M   'P 1'
#
loop_
_entity.id
_entity.type
_entity.pdbx_description
1 polymer ?
#
loop_
_entity_poly.entity_id
_entity_poly.type
_entity_poly.pdbx_seq_one_letter_code
_entity_poly.pdbx_strand_id
1 'polypeptide(L)'
;MWLFSNSGTGPGCEIMQIPDAAVRFIWDAARYGLDAEIASLAMADKFIKNPDNRLLSSIRNKTDYLGLYPRKKYDGASVKMFTFYQTHLLGVPHKTLVASQKLAEGLLPDSEKEQKAWIKSDVFGDAKNPNTKNRNILKSKIVEMVEDGRLSLDDYLYIFPVESLFPLRVSLRGFDMTQYFLRHIDDEIPNYEYEQSIEDKYMKMKPEILKAAHLYFNDYVENLGMARFRKEVLDEFRRGTKHVYWIKNVMCDLSERHEGFGPDDWDSFWHDLCHDEYGNFVGYELLFQMRLALADLYRKKIQENITINPEINQTRGN
;
A
#
# COMPACT_ATOMS: atom_id res chain seq x y z
N MET A 1 1.10 28.38 -19.03
CA MET A 1 0.79 29.80 -18.79
C MET A 1 2.01 30.44 -18.15
N TRP A 2 2.47 31.57 -18.66
CA TRP A 2 3.58 32.34 -18.08
C TRP A 2 3.01 33.65 -17.54
N LEU A 3 3.40 34.04 -16.34
CA LEU A 3 3.06 35.37 -15.84
C LEU A 3 4.13 36.32 -16.37
N PHE A 4 3.70 37.30 -17.16
CA PHE A 4 4.55 38.36 -17.65
C PHE A 4 4.45 39.52 -16.66
N SER A 5 5.47 39.68 -15.82
CA SER A 5 5.55 40.82 -14.91
C SER A 5 6.36 41.93 -15.58
N ASN A 6 5.81 43.14 -15.62
CA ASN A 6 6.58 44.33 -15.93
C ASN A 6 6.70 45.17 -14.65
N SER A 7 7.82 45.01 -13.94
CA SER A 7 8.09 45.72 -12.68
C SER A 7 8.68 47.12 -12.89
N GLY A 8 8.66 47.68 -14.11
CA GLY A 8 9.15 49.03 -14.40
C GLY A 8 8.71 49.62 -15.75
N THR A 9 9.23 50.81 -16.09
CA THR A 9 8.98 51.54 -17.35
C THR A 9 9.81 51.06 -18.54
N GLY A 10 10.51 49.92 -18.41
CA GLY A 10 11.36 49.35 -19.44
C GLY A 10 10.66 48.30 -20.32
N PRO A 11 11.23 47.92 -21.48
CA PRO A 11 10.69 46.91 -22.39
C PRO A 11 10.98 45.45 -21.97
N GLY A 12 11.65 45.23 -20.83
CA GLY A 12 12.00 43.90 -20.35
C GLY A 12 10.81 43.22 -19.68
N CYS A 13 10.38 42.08 -20.22
CA CYS A 13 9.29 41.28 -19.64
C CYS A 13 9.90 40.07 -18.94
N GLU A 14 9.75 39.97 -17.63
CA GLU A 14 10.20 38.79 -16.88
C GLU A 14 9.17 37.68 -17.04
N ILE A 15 9.62 36.54 -17.55
CA ILE A 15 8.81 35.34 -17.68
C ILE A 15 8.85 34.61 -16.35
N MET A 16 7.78 34.75 -15.56
CA MET A 16 7.63 34.09 -14.28
C MET A 16 6.73 32.87 -14.38
N GLN A 17 7.11 31.81 -13.67
CA GLN A 17 6.25 30.65 -13.48
C GLN A 17 5.04 31.05 -12.63
N ILE A 18 3.82 30.62 -12.99
CA ILE A 18 2.57 30.99 -12.28
C ILE A 18 2.73 30.70 -10.78
N PRO A 19 2.56 31.64 -9.84
CA PRO A 19 2.86 31.35 -8.43
C PRO A 19 1.90 30.33 -7.79
N ASP A 20 0.65 30.23 -8.26
CA ASP A 20 -0.37 29.34 -7.69
C ASP A 20 -0.25 27.90 -8.22
N ALA A 21 -0.02 26.95 -7.31
CA ALA A 21 0.14 25.53 -7.61
C ALA A 21 -1.12 24.89 -8.21
N ALA A 22 -2.32 25.36 -7.83
CA ALA A 22 -3.56 24.84 -8.38
C ALA A 22 -3.80 25.28 -9.82
N VAL A 23 -3.45 26.52 -10.15
CA VAL A 23 -3.51 26.98 -11.54
C VAL A 23 -2.54 26.19 -12.43
N ARG A 24 -1.34 25.85 -11.93
CA ARG A 24 -0.39 24.98 -12.67
C ARG A 24 -0.96 23.58 -12.89
N PHE A 25 -1.47 22.95 -11.83
CA PHE A 25 -2.04 21.62 -11.92
C PHE A 25 -3.21 21.55 -12.91
N ILE A 26 -4.14 22.52 -12.87
CA ILE A 26 -5.26 22.59 -13.80
C ILE A 26 -4.77 22.80 -15.24
N TRP A 27 -3.78 23.66 -15.43
CA TRP A 27 -3.17 23.90 -16.73
C TRP A 27 -2.51 22.63 -17.30
N ASP A 28 -1.78 21.90 -16.48
CA ASP A 28 -1.14 20.65 -16.91
C ASP A 28 -2.18 19.57 -17.19
N ALA A 29 -3.20 19.42 -16.35
CA ALA A 29 -4.32 18.51 -16.60
C ALA A 29 -5.04 18.80 -17.93
N ALA A 30 -5.22 20.08 -18.28
CA ALA A 30 -5.80 20.47 -19.56
C ALA A 30 -4.95 20.03 -20.76
N ARG A 31 -3.61 19.97 -20.63
CA ARG A 31 -2.73 19.42 -21.69
C ARG A 31 -2.95 17.93 -21.93
N TYR A 32 -3.47 17.21 -20.94
CA TYR A 32 -3.85 15.80 -21.04
C TYR A 32 -5.36 15.62 -21.35
N GLY A 33 -6.10 16.70 -21.64
CA GLY A 33 -7.53 16.64 -21.96
C GLY A 33 -8.44 16.32 -20.76
N LEU A 34 -8.01 16.67 -19.54
CA LEU A 34 -8.73 16.40 -18.29
C LEU A 34 -9.50 17.63 -17.75
N ASP A 35 -9.57 18.71 -18.52
CA ASP A 35 -10.18 19.99 -18.15
C ASP A 35 -11.69 19.87 -17.86
N ALA A 36 -12.42 19.16 -18.73
CA ALA A 36 -13.85 18.92 -18.54
C ALA A 36 -14.14 18.13 -17.25
N GLU A 37 -13.27 17.17 -16.92
CA GLU A 37 -13.43 16.35 -15.73
C GLU A 37 -13.09 17.12 -14.44
N ILE A 38 -12.07 17.98 -14.46
CA ILE A 38 -11.78 18.90 -13.36
C ILE A 38 -12.97 19.79 -13.05
N ALA A 39 -13.64 20.33 -14.08
CA ALA A 39 -14.84 21.14 -13.89
C ALA A 39 -15.97 20.34 -13.24
N SER A 40 -16.15 19.06 -13.64
CA SER A 40 -17.11 18.15 -13.02
C SER A 40 -16.77 17.85 -11.55
N LEU A 41 -15.49 17.62 -11.23
CA LEU A 41 -15.02 17.39 -9.87
C LEU A 41 -15.26 18.61 -8.97
N ALA A 42 -15.02 19.82 -9.47
CA ALA A 42 -15.32 21.04 -8.71
C ALA A 42 -16.82 21.16 -8.35
N MET A 43 -17.72 20.62 -9.18
CA MET A 43 -19.15 20.57 -8.85
C MET A 43 -19.48 19.58 -7.72
N ALA A 44 -18.60 18.61 -7.45
CA ALA A 44 -18.73 17.68 -6.32
C ALA A 44 -18.41 18.33 -4.96
N ASP A 45 -17.70 19.48 -4.95
CA ASP A 45 -17.38 20.22 -3.72
C ASP A 45 -18.60 20.64 -2.91
N LYS A 46 -19.78 20.74 -3.54
CA LYS A 46 -21.06 21.01 -2.84
C LYS A 46 -21.41 19.96 -1.79
N PHE A 47 -20.83 18.76 -1.88
CA PHE A 47 -21.02 17.68 -0.91
C PHE A 47 -19.93 17.61 0.16
N ILE A 48 -18.94 18.52 0.10
CA ILE A 48 -17.79 18.58 1.00
C ILE A 48 -17.98 19.74 1.96
N LYS A 49 -18.20 19.40 3.23
CA LYS A 49 -18.49 20.38 4.29
C LYS A 49 -17.29 21.24 4.64
N ASN A 50 -16.10 20.65 4.73
CA ASN A 50 -14.86 21.38 5.06
C ASN A 50 -14.28 22.04 3.80
N PRO A 51 -14.20 23.39 3.73
CA PRO A 51 -13.60 24.10 2.60
C PRO A 51 -12.14 23.71 2.31
N ASP A 52 -11.40 23.26 3.33
CA ASP A 52 -9.98 22.87 3.17
C ASP A 52 -9.82 21.56 2.39
N ASN A 53 -10.89 20.78 2.29
CA ASN A 53 -10.93 19.50 1.57
C ASN A 53 -11.59 19.61 0.19
N ARG A 54 -11.90 20.83 -0.26
CA ARG A 54 -12.42 21.09 -1.61
C ARG A 54 -11.31 21.00 -2.64
N LEU A 55 -11.64 20.75 -3.90
CA LEU A 55 -10.67 20.44 -4.95
C LEU A 55 -9.51 21.43 -5.01
N LEU A 56 -9.79 22.74 -5.10
CA LEU A 56 -8.73 23.76 -5.20
C LEU A 56 -7.86 23.86 -3.94
N SER A 57 -8.47 23.70 -2.76
CA SER A 57 -7.74 23.68 -1.49
C SER A 57 -6.84 22.44 -1.39
N SER A 58 -7.37 21.27 -1.77
CA SER A 58 -6.61 20.02 -1.81
C SER A 58 -5.42 20.11 -2.77
N ILE A 59 -5.60 20.70 -3.95
CA ILE A 59 -4.51 20.93 -4.90
C ILE A 59 -3.46 21.88 -4.32
N ARG A 60 -3.87 23.02 -3.74
CA ARG A 60 -2.93 23.98 -3.13
C ARG A 60 -2.13 23.36 -1.99
N ASN A 61 -2.79 22.55 -1.17
CA ASN A 61 -2.20 21.92 0.00
C ASN A 61 -1.47 20.60 -0.31
N LYS A 62 -1.51 20.13 -1.56
CA LYS A 62 -1.01 18.81 -1.98
C LYS A 62 -1.59 17.68 -1.12
N THR A 63 -2.88 17.76 -0.83
CA THR A 63 -3.61 16.75 -0.06
C THR A 63 -4.55 15.96 -0.97
N ASP A 64 -4.94 14.78 -0.51
CA ASP A 64 -5.86 13.95 -1.25
C ASP A 64 -7.27 14.56 -1.31
N TYR A 65 -7.99 14.28 -2.39
CA TYR A 65 -9.31 14.85 -2.64
C TYR A 65 -10.38 13.75 -2.63
N LEU A 66 -11.29 13.81 -1.65
CA LEU A 66 -12.33 12.79 -1.46
C LEU A 66 -13.28 12.65 -2.67
N GLY A 67 -13.42 13.69 -3.49
CA GLY A 67 -14.26 13.65 -4.69
C GLY A 67 -13.69 12.81 -5.83
N LEU A 68 -12.45 12.32 -5.70
CA LEU A 68 -11.87 11.34 -6.64
C LEU A 68 -12.46 9.95 -6.45
N TYR A 69 -12.89 9.62 -5.22
CA TYR A 69 -13.24 8.25 -4.85
C TYR A 69 -14.74 7.96 -5.09
N PRO A 70 -15.09 6.69 -5.37
CA PRO A 70 -16.48 6.30 -5.53
C PRO A 70 -17.31 6.57 -4.27
N ARG A 71 -18.51 7.11 -4.44
CA ARG A 71 -19.45 7.37 -3.34
C ARG A 71 -20.89 7.12 -3.74
N LYS A 72 -21.56 6.18 -3.07
CA LYS A 72 -22.95 5.81 -3.35
C LYS A 72 -23.14 5.43 -4.84
N LYS A 73 -23.79 6.30 -5.61
CA LYS A 73 -24.07 6.15 -7.06
C LYS A 73 -23.07 6.91 -7.95
N TYR A 74 -22.15 7.65 -7.36
CA TYR A 74 -21.08 8.33 -8.07
C TYR A 74 -19.88 7.39 -8.12
N ASP A 75 -19.38 7.12 -9.33
CA ASP A 75 -18.30 6.16 -9.53
C ASP A 75 -16.92 6.73 -9.23
N GLY A 76 -16.81 8.02 -8.94
CA GLY A 76 -15.52 8.67 -8.73
C GLY A 76 -15.00 9.34 -9.99
N ALA A 77 -13.75 9.78 -9.93
CA ALA A 77 -13.03 10.24 -11.11
C ALA A 77 -12.70 9.06 -12.03
N SER A 78 -12.55 9.32 -13.32
CA SER A 78 -11.98 8.39 -14.30
C SER A 78 -10.57 7.97 -13.91
N VAL A 79 -10.12 6.80 -14.33
CA VAL A 79 -8.75 6.32 -14.06
C VAL A 79 -7.70 7.28 -14.60
N LYS A 80 -7.99 7.97 -15.71
CA LYS A 80 -7.10 8.98 -16.26
C LYS A 80 -6.90 10.16 -15.32
N MET A 81 -7.99 10.70 -14.76
CA MET A 81 -7.93 11.83 -13.84
C MET A 81 -7.43 11.44 -12.46
N PHE A 82 -7.86 10.27 -11.95
CA PHE A 82 -7.35 9.71 -10.70
C PHE A 82 -5.83 9.52 -10.78
N THR A 83 -5.35 8.81 -11.80
CA THR A 83 -3.91 8.56 -11.99
C THR A 83 -3.15 9.87 -12.13
N PHE A 84 -3.68 10.84 -12.89
CA PHE A 84 -3.05 12.14 -13.05
C PHE A 84 -2.90 12.86 -11.70
N TYR A 85 -3.96 12.90 -10.90
CA TYR A 85 -3.95 13.51 -9.58
C TYR A 85 -2.97 12.81 -8.62
N GLN A 86 -3.03 11.48 -8.53
CA GLN A 86 -2.20 10.72 -7.62
C GLN A 86 -0.70 10.85 -7.96
N THR A 87 -0.36 10.82 -9.26
CA THR A 87 1.04 10.91 -9.73
C THR A 87 1.58 12.34 -9.69
N HIS A 88 0.91 13.31 -10.33
CA HIS A 88 1.46 14.66 -10.51
C HIS A 88 1.30 15.57 -9.29
N LEU A 89 0.21 15.41 -8.52
CA LEU A 89 0.02 16.23 -7.33
C LEU A 89 0.62 15.58 -6.10
N LEU A 90 0.32 14.29 -5.90
CA LEU A 90 0.66 13.57 -4.67
C LEU A 90 1.94 12.75 -4.80
N GLY A 91 2.60 12.74 -5.96
CA GLY A 91 3.89 12.07 -6.18
C GLY A 91 3.84 10.55 -6.01
N VAL A 92 2.66 9.93 -6.13
CA VAL A 92 2.49 8.48 -6.02
C VAL A 92 3.16 7.80 -7.20
N PRO A 93 4.05 6.83 -6.98
CA PRO A 93 4.64 6.05 -8.07
C PRO A 93 3.55 5.33 -8.88
N HIS A 94 3.67 5.32 -10.21
CA HIS A 94 2.74 4.61 -11.08
C HIS A 94 2.60 3.12 -10.70
N LYS A 95 3.70 2.47 -10.29
CA LYS A 95 3.69 1.09 -9.78
C LYS A 95 2.79 0.88 -8.55
N THR A 96 2.61 1.88 -7.68
CA THR A 96 1.66 1.80 -6.56
C THR A 96 0.23 1.68 -7.08
N LEU A 97 -0.13 2.40 -8.13
CA LEU A 97 -1.46 2.34 -8.73
C LEU A 97 -1.69 0.97 -9.38
N VAL A 98 -0.71 0.48 -10.15
CA VAL A 98 -0.74 -0.85 -10.77
C VAL A 98 -0.85 -1.96 -9.71
N ALA A 99 -0.07 -1.89 -8.64
CA ALA A 99 -0.14 -2.85 -7.53
C ALA A 99 -1.51 -2.81 -6.83
N SER A 100 -2.07 -1.62 -6.64
CA SER A 100 -3.41 -1.43 -6.04
C SER A 100 -4.52 -2.03 -6.91
N GLN A 101 -4.45 -1.87 -8.24
CA GLN A 101 -5.39 -2.48 -9.18
C GLN A 101 -5.29 -4.01 -9.17
N LYS A 102 -4.07 -4.56 -9.24
CA LYS A 102 -3.85 -6.01 -9.11
C LYS A 102 -4.40 -6.57 -7.81
N LEU A 103 -4.24 -5.85 -6.69
CA LEU A 103 -4.81 -6.25 -5.41
C LEU A 103 -6.34 -6.23 -5.45
N ALA A 104 -6.94 -5.19 -6.04
CA ALA A 104 -8.39 -5.10 -6.20
C ALA A 104 -8.96 -6.24 -7.05
N GLU A 105 -8.32 -6.55 -8.19
CA GLU A 105 -8.66 -7.69 -9.05
C GLU A 105 -8.62 -9.02 -8.27
N GLY A 106 -7.54 -9.26 -7.51
CA GLY A 106 -7.41 -10.47 -6.71
C GLY A 106 -8.44 -10.58 -5.58
N LEU A 107 -8.92 -9.45 -5.06
CA LEU A 107 -9.86 -9.40 -3.96
C LEU A 107 -11.31 -9.64 -4.39
N LEU A 108 -11.66 -9.33 -5.64
CA LEU A 108 -13.02 -9.51 -6.13
C LEU A 108 -13.39 -10.99 -6.24
N PRO A 109 -14.55 -11.39 -5.69
CA PRO A 109 -15.06 -12.74 -5.85
C PRO A 109 -15.66 -12.93 -7.26
N ASP A 110 -15.78 -14.18 -7.70
CA ASP A 110 -16.38 -14.51 -9.01
C ASP A 110 -17.89 -14.19 -9.08
N SER A 111 -18.57 -14.15 -7.93
CA SER A 111 -20.01 -13.92 -7.84
C SER A 111 -20.35 -12.43 -7.95
N GLU A 112 -21.09 -12.03 -8.99
CA GLU A 112 -21.56 -10.64 -9.18
C GLU A 112 -22.26 -10.05 -7.94
N LYS A 113 -23.03 -10.88 -7.22
CA LYS A 113 -23.74 -10.45 -6.01
C LYS A 113 -22.76 -10.06 -4.91
N GLU A 114 -21.67 -10.80 -4.78
CA GLU A 114 -20.63 -10.54 -3.78
C GLU A 114 -19.71 -9.40 -4.23
N GLN A 115 -19.41 -9.28 -5.53
CA GLN A 115 -18.69 -8.12 -6.08
C GLN A 115 -19.41 -6.82 -5.74
N LYS A 116 -20.75 -6.78 -5.86
CA LYS A 116 -21.56 -5.62 -5.46
C LYS A 116 -21.41 -5.23 -3.99
N ALA A 117 -21.04 -6.16 -3.11
CA ALA A 117 -20.76 -5.86 -1.71
C ALA A 117 -19.36 -5.25 -1.53
N TRP A 118 -18.38 -5.69 -2.32
CA TRP A 118 -17.00 -5.19 -2.29
C TRP A 118 -16.85 -3.79 -2.88
N ILE A 119 -17.61 -3.43 -3.90
CA ILE A 119 -17.55 -2.11 -4.53
C ILE A 119 -18.20 -0.97 -3.72
N LYS A 120 -18.68 -1.24 -2.50
CA LYS A 120 -19.32 -0.22 -1.67
C LYS A 120 -18.31 0.83 -1.18
N SER A 121 -18.76 2.08 -1.08
CA SER A 121 -17.92 3.22 -0.67
C SER A 121 -17.47 3.17 0.80
N ASP A 122 -17.96 2.22 1.59
CA ASP A 122 -17.60 2.00 2.99
C ASP A 122 -17.02 0.59 3.23
N VAL A 123 -16.61 -0.12 2.18
CA VAL A 123 -16.18 -1.54 2.27
C VAL A 123 -15.08 -1.75 3.31
N PHE A 124 -14.12 -0.83 3.46
CA PHE A 124 -13.05 -0.90 4.47
C PHE A 124 -13.31 -0.02 5.70
N GLY A 125 -14.37 0.77 5.73
CA GLY A 125 -14.62 1.80 6.74
C GLY A 125 -13.56 2.89 6.77
N ASP A 126 -13.74 3.90 7.62
CA ASP A 126 -12.80 5.01 7.78
C ASP A 126 -11.83 4.78 8.96
N ALA A 127 -11.01 5.78 9.30
CA ALA A 127 -10.08 5.69 10.43
C ALA A 127 -10.79 5.61 11.79
N LYS A 128 -12.01 6.15 11.92
CA LYS A 128 -12.79 6.17 13.18
C LYS A 128 -13.65 4.93 13.34
N ASN A 129 -14.17 4.39 12.25
CA ASN A 129 -15.04 3.22 12.20
C ASN A 129 -14.51 2.22 11.16
N PRO A 130 -13.37 1.55 11.44
CA PRO A 130 -12.78 0.62 10.50
C PRO A 130 -13.65 -0.64 10.34
N ASN A 131 -13.83 -1.10 9.11
CA ASN A 131 -14.41 -2.42 8.84
C ASN A 131 -13.32 -3.49 8.98
N THR A 132 -13.01 -3.85 10.24
CA THR A 132 -11.92 -4.77 10.59
C THR A 132 -12.03 -6.11 9.87
N LYS A 133 -13.26 -6.62 9.66
CA LYS A 133 -13.48 -7.86 8.93
C LYS A 133 -12.94 -7.78 7.50
N ASN A 134 -13.35 -6.77 6.74
CA ASN A 134 -12.93 -6.64 5.35
C ASN A 134 -11.45 -6.28 5.21
N ARG A 135 -10.91 -5.46 6.12
CA ARG A 135 -9.45 -5.19 6.17
C ARG A 135 -8.64 -6.46 6.44
N ASN A 136 -9.11 -7.35 7.32
CA ASN A 136 -8.46 -8.64 7.57
C ASN A 136 -8.56 -9.61 6.39
N ILE A 137 -9.67 -9.59 5.65
CA ILE A 137 -9.80 -10.36 4.40
C ILE A 137 -8.79 -9.85 3.36
N LEU A 138 -8.71 -8.53 3.15
CA LEU A 138 -7.73 -7.93 2.26
C LEU A 138 -6.30 -8.31 2.67
N LYS A 139 -5.94 -8.19 3.95
CA LYS A 139 -4.62 -8.61 4.46
C LYS A 139 -4.34 -10.10 4.18
N SER A 140 -5.33 -10.96 4.39
CA SER A 140 -5.19 -12.38 4.08
C SER A 140 -4.98 -12.63 2.58
N LYS A 141 -5.67 -11.86 1.73
CA LYS A 141 -5.52 -11.94 0.27
C LYS A 141 -4.14 -11.47 -0.19
N ILE A 142 -3.60 -10.41 0.40
CA ILE A 142 -2.22 -9.95 0.11
C ILE A 142 -1.23 -11.09 0.36
N VAL A 143 -1.34 -11.78 1.49
CA VAL A 143 -0.44 -12.90 1.81
C VAL A 143 -0.60 -14.04 0.80
N GLU A 144 -1.82 -14.42 0.44
CA GLU A 144 -2.09 -15.42 -0.60
C GLU A 144 -1.44 -15.03 -1.94
N MET A 145 -1.63 -13.79 -2.38
CA MET A 145 -1.06 -13.30 -3.63
C MET A 145 0.47 -13.25 -3.60
N VAL A 146 1.08 -12.98 -2.43
CA VAL A 146 2.53 -13.05 -2.25
C VAL A 146 3.02 -14.49 -2.23
N GLU A 147 2.33 -15.42 -1.58
CA GLU A 147 2.66 -16.86 -1.62
C GLU A 147 2.63 -17.41 -3.05
N ASP A 148 1.65 -16.99 -3.86
CA ASP A 148 1.48 -17.39 -5.26
C ASP A 148 2.39 -16.62 -6.24
N GLY A 149 3.06 -15.55 -5.80
CA GLY A 149 3.90 -14.70 -6.64
C GLY A 149 3.15 -13.72 -7.55
N ARG A 150 1.85 -13.49 -7.32
CA ARG A 150 1.03 -12.47 -8.01
C ARG A 150 1.27 -11.05 -7.50
N LEU A 151 1.71 -10.92 -6.24
CA LEU A 151 2.23 -9.69 -5.66
C LEU A 151 3.61 -9.96 -5.06
N SER A 152 4.44 -8.93 -5.00
CA SER A 152 5.71 -8.94 -4.29
C SER A 152 5.58 -8.30 -2.90
N LEU A 153 6.60 -8.49 -2.07
CA LEU A 153 6.72 -7.77 -0.80
C LEU A 153 6.80 -6.24 -1.01
N ASP A 154 7.48 -5.81 -2.06
CA ASP A 154 7.63 -4.39 -2.40
C ASP A 154 6.29 -3.79 -2.85
N ASP A 155 5.47 -4.55 -3.59
CA ASP A 155 4.11 -4.12 -3.96
C ASP A 155 3.26 -3.79 -2.72
N TYR A 156 3.35 -4.62 -1.67
CA TYR A 156 2.66 -4.30 -0.41
C TYR A 156 3.10 -2.96 0.17
N LEU A 157 4.42 -2.69 0.20
CA LEU A 157 5.00 -1.48 0.79
C LEU A 157 4.77 -0.25 -0.09
N TYR A 158 4.56 -0.43 -1.39
CA TYR A 158 4.08 0.62 -2.28
C TYR A 158 2.63 1.01 -1.99
N ILE A 159 1.76 0.04 -1.72
CA ILE A 159 0.34 0.28 -1.41
C ILE A 159 0.18 0.81 0.03
N PHE A 160 0.92 0.25 0.98
CA PHE A 160 0.87 0.55 2.42
C PHE A 160 2.25 0.98 2.95
N PRO A 161 2.75 2.17 2.56
CA PRO A 161 4.05 2.66 3.02
C PRO A 161 4.06 2.87 4.54
N VAL A 162 5.22 2.67 5.16
CA VAL A 162 5.43 2.83 6.61
C VAL A 162 5.41 4.32 6.98
N GLU A 163 4.47 4.74 7.81
CA GLU A 163 4.35 6.14 8.27
C GLU A 163 5.11 6.38 9.58
N SER A 164 5.16 5.37 10.44
CA SER A 164 5.75 5.45 11.78
C SER A 164 6.40 4.12 12.12
N LEU A 165 7.53 4.19 12.83
CA LEU A 165 8.25 3.01 13.32
C LEU A 165 7.92 2.70 14.78
N PHE A 166 7.60 3.73 15.57
CA PHE A 166 7.37 3.61 17.00
C PHE A 166 6.07 4.33 17.36
N PRO A 167 4.93 3.63 17.40
CA PRO A 167 4.74 2.23 16.97
C PRO A 167 4.78 2.06 15.45
N LEU A 168 4.96 0.80 15.00
CA LEU A 168 4.96 0.46 13.58
C LEU A 168 3.56 0.68 12.99
N ARG A 169 3.44 1.63 12.06
CA ARG A 169 2.19 1.94 11.36
C ARG A 169 2.44 2.15 9.87
N VAL A 170 1.46 1.73 9.08
CA VAL A 170 1.43 1.92 7.63
C VAL A 170 0.29 2.86 7.24
N SER A 171 0.42 3.47 6.06
CA SER A 171 -0.57 4.40 5.56
C SER A 171 -1.91 3.73 5.28
N LEU A 172 -2.98 4.37 5.72
CA LEU A 172 -4.34 3.92 5.46
C LEU A 172 -4.78 4.18 4.01
N ARG A 173 -4.05 5.01 3.26
CA ARG A 173 -4.35 5.36 1.88
C ARG A 173 -4.39 4.15 0.94
N GLY A 174 -3.66 3.08 1.26
CA GLY A 174 -3.73 1.82 0.51
C GLY A 174 -5.14 1.22 0.47
N PHE A 175 -5.95 1.43 1.51
CA PHE A 175 -7.36 1.00 1.50
C PHE A 175 -8.19 1.83 0.53
N ASP A 176 -8.00 3.15 0.52
CA ASP A 176 -8.73 4.07 -0.35
C ASP A 176 -8.37 3.82 -1.82
N MET A 177 -7.08 3.62 -2.12
CA MET A 177 -6.60 3.26 -3.46
C MET A 177 -7.15 1.90 -3.92
N THR A 178 -7.09 0.88 -3.08
CA THR A 178 -7.66 -0.43 -3.41
C THR A 178 -9.16 -0.31 -3.65
N GLN A 179 -9.87 0.45 -2.81
CA GLN A 179 -11.30 0.70 -2.95
C GLN A 179 -11.66 1.40 -4.26
N TYR A 180 -10.86 2.39 -4.67
CA TYR A 180 -11.01 3.03 -5.96
C TYR A 180 -10.98 1.99 -7.08
N PHE A 181 -9.92 1.18 -7.11
CA PHE A 181 -9.75 0.18 -8.18
C PHE A 181 -10.76 -0.96 -8.14
N LEU A 182 -11.42 -1.26 -7.01
CA LEU A 182 -12.52 -2.24 -7.00
C LEU A 182 -13.66 -1.87 -7.99
N ARG A 183 -13.79 -0.60 -8.39
CA ARG A 183 -14.74 -0.15 -9.42
C ARG A 183 -14.14 0.06 -10.81
N HIS A 184 -12.82 -0.02 -10.92
CA HIS A 184 -12.04 0.37 -12.10
C HIS A 184 -11.00 -0.71 -12.44
N ILE A 185 -11.34 -1.98 -12.22
CA ILE A 185 -10.41 -3.10 -12.43
C ILE A 185 -10.01 -3.25 -13.90
N ASP A 186 -10.95 -3.01 -14.83
CA ASP A 186 -10.74 -3.23 -16.26
C ASP A 186 -10.20 -1.98 -16.97
N ASP A 187 -10.07 -0.87 -16.26
CA ASP A 187 -9.65 0.40 -16.82
C ASP A 187 -8.12 0.48 -16.93
N GLU A 188 -7.61 0.92 -18.08
CA GLU A 188 -6.18 1.11 -18.29
C GLU A 188 -5.64 2.27 -17.44
N ILE A 189 -4.58 2.01 -16.66
CA ILE A 189 -3.86 3.03 -15.88
C ILE A 189 -2.85 3.73 -16.79
N PRO A 190 -3.03 5.03 -17.12
CA PRO A 190 -2.04 5.74 -17.91
C PRO A 190 -0.73 5.87 -17.13
N ASN A 191 0.39 5.68 -17.82
CA ASN A 191 1.69 6.02 -17.27
C ASN A 191 2.02 7.46 -17.67
N TYR A 192 1.73 8.40 -16.78
CA TYR A 192 2.21 9.76 -16.95
C TYR A 192 3.66 9.84 -16.45
N GLU A 193 4.60 10.13 -17.34
CA GLU A 193 6.01 10.34 -16.99
C GLU A 193 6.11 11.51 -16.00
N TYR A 194 6.50 11.24 -14.75
CA TYR A 194 6.65 12.26 -13.72
C TYR A 194 7.99 12.09 -13.00
N GLU A 195 8.82 13.14 -13.05
CA GLU A 195 10.21 13.13 -12.59
C GLU A 195 10.36 13.08 -11.05
N GLN A 196 9.31 13.38 -10.29
CA GLN A 196 9.36 13.48 -8.82
C GLN A 196 8.43 12.46 -8.16
N SER A 197 8.81 11.18 -8.16
CA SER A 197 8.16 10.15 -7.34
C SER A 197 8.62 10.24 -5.89
N ILE A 198 7.71 10.09 -4.93
CA ILE A 198 8.05 9.95 -3.49
C ILE A 198 8.52 8.51 -3.21
N GLU A 199 9.47 7.99 -3.98
CA GLU A 199 10.12 6.71 -3.69
C GLU A 199 11.04 6.87 -2.47
N ASP A 200 10.41 6.93 -1.30
CA ASP A 200 11.06 7.24 -0.03
C ASP A 200 11.56 5.98 0.70
N LYS A 201 12.41 6.22 1.71
CA LYS A 201 12.78 5.26 2.77
C LYS A 201 11.61 4.54 3.45
N TYR A 202 10.39 5.07 3.29
CA TYR A 202 9.14 4.60 3.88
C TYR A 202 8.46 3.48 3.07
N MET A 203 8.93 3.20 1.84
CA MET A 203 8.43 2.09 1.00
C MET A 203 9.26 0.82 1.17
N LYS A 204 9.83 0.60 2.37
CA LYS A 204 10.68 -0.56 2.68
C LYS A 204 10.31 -1.13 4.04
N MET A 205 10.30 -2.45 4.14
CA MET A 205 10.19 -3.12 5.43
C MET A 205 11.43 -2.84 6.26
N LYS A 206 11.26 -2.77 7.58
CA LYS A 206 12.35 -2.58 8.54
C LYS A 206 13.38 -3.71 8.40
N PRO A 207 14.69 -3.40 8.24
CA PRO A 207 15.74 -4.41 8.09
C PRO A 207 15.77 -5.45 9.21
N GLU A 208 15.42 -5.06 10.44
CA GLU A 208 15.38 -5.93 11.62
C GLU A 208 14.27 -6.97 11.51
N ILE A 209 13.09 -6.60 10.98
CA ILE A 209 11.99 -7.53 10.72
C ILE A 209 12.38 -8.51 9.61
N LEU A 210 12.98 -7.99 8.52
CA LEU A 210 13.48 -8.83 7.43
C LEU A 210 14.55 -9.80 7.92
N LYS A 211 15.53 -9.32 8.69
CA LYS A 211 16.60 -10.14 9.28
C LYS A 211 16.01 -11.23 10.18
N ALA A 212 15.02 -10.88 11.02
CA ALA A 212 14.34 -11.85 11.87
C ALA A 212 13.60 -12.92 11.05
N ALA A 213 12.87 -12.51 10.00
CA ALA A 213 12.17 -13.43 9.10
C ALA A 213 13.14 -14.38 8.41
N HIS A 214 14.26 -13.85 7.90
CA HIS A 214 15.31 -14.63 7.24
C HIS A 214 15.94 -15.67 8.17
N LEU A 215 16.40 -15.26 9.36
CA LEU A 215 17.02 -16.17 10.32
C LEU A 215 16.03 -17.24 10.78
N TYR A 216 14.80 -16.85 11.15
CA TYR A 216 13.78 -17.79 11.57
C TYR A 216 13.44 -18.80 10.47
N PHE A 217 13.26 -18.34 9.24
CA PHE A 217 12.94 -19.20 8.10
C PHE A 217 14.06 -20.22 7.85
N ASN A 218 15.31 -19.76 7.79
CA ASN A 218 16.45 -20.64 7.52
C ASN A 218 16.62 -21.67 8.63
N ASP A 219 16.67 -21.25 9.89
CA ASP A 219 16.76 -22.16 11.04
C ASP A 219 15.65 -23.22 11.01
N TYR A 220 14.42 -22.79 10.74
CA TYR A 220 13.28 -23.70 10.75
C TYR A 220 13.34 -24.70 9.59
N VAL A 221 13.62 -24.23 8.38
CA VAL A 221 13.65 -25.06 7.17
C VAL A 221 14.82 -26.03 7.19
N GLU A 222 15.99 -25.62 7.67
CA GLU A 222 17.18 -26.48 7.79
C GLU A 222 16.94 -27.63 8.78
N ASN A 223 16.25 -27.35 9.90
CA ASN A 223 16.02 -28.35 10.94
C ASN A 223 14.78 -29.23 10.71
N LEU A 224 13.69 -28.66 10.16
CA LEU A 224 12.37 -29.30 10.13
C LEU A 224 11.78 -29.45 8.72
N GLY A 225 12.35 -28.75 7.73
CA GLY A 225 11.96 -28.83 6.32
C GLY A 225 10.78 -27.95 5.92
N MET A 226 10.67 -27.73 4.60
CA MET A 226 9.68 -26.83 3.96
C MET A 226 8.22 -27.24 4.21
N ALA A 227 7.92 -28.55 4.23
CA ALA A 227 6.56 -29.03 4.40
C ALA A 227 6.00 -28.71 5.79
N ARG A 228 6.84 -28.85 6.83
CA ARG A 228 6.48 -28.48 8.20
C ARG A 228 6.36 -26.98 8.35
N PHE A 229 7.28 -26.21 7.75
CA PHE A 229 7.20 -24.75 7.77
C PHE A 229 5.85 -24.24 7.26
N ARG A 230 5.38 -24.72 6.09
CA ARG A 230 4.06 -24.34 5.56
C ARG A 230 2.93 -24.67 6.55
N LYS A 231 2.93 -25.89 7.09
CA LYS A 231 1.84 -26.39 7.95
C LYS A 231 1.80 -25.75 9.33
N GLU A 232 2.96 -25.52 9.95
CA GLU A 232 3.09 -25.11 11.37
C GLU A 232 3.36 -23.61 11.52
N VAL A 233 3.70 -22.91 10.43
CA VAL A 233 3.90 -21.46 10.42
C VAL A 233 2.83 -20.78 9.58
N LEU A 234 2.83 -20.98 8.26
CA LEU A 234 1.92 -20.23 7.36
C LEU A 234 0.44 -20.59 7.55
N ASP A 235 0.11 -21.88 7.65
CA ASP A 235 -1.26 -22.33 7.88
C ASP A 235 -1.77 -21.96 9.28
N GLU A 236 -0.90 -21.89 10.29
CA GLU A 236 -1.26 -21.42 11.63
C GLU A 236 -1.54 -19.92 11.66
N PHE A 237 -0.75 -19.13 10.93
CA PHE A 237 -1.06 -17.72 10.69
C PHE A 237 -2.41 -17.54 10.01
N ARG A 238 -2.73 -18.38 9.01
CA ARG A 238 -4.02 -18.35 8.31
C ARG A 238 -5.18 -18.70 9.25
N ARG A 239 -4.98 -19.61 10.21
CA ARG A 239 -5.97 -19.99 11.23
C ARG A 239 -6.08 -18.98 12.38
N GLY A 240 -5.16 -18.03 12.47
CA GLY A 240 -5.13 -17.04 13.56
C GLY A 240 -4.60 -17.56 14.89
N THR A 241 -3.88 -18.69 14.89
CA THR A 241 -3.30 -19.28 16.13
C THR A 241 -1.95 -18.67 16.48
N LYS A 242 -1.26 -18.04 15.51
CA LYS A 242 -0.05 -17.25 15.75
C LYS A 242 -0.44 -15.84 16.17
N HIS A 243 -0.15 -15.49 17.43
CA HIS A 243 -0.39 -14.15 17.99
C HIS A 243 0.87 -13.31 18.02
N VAL A 244 0.74 -12.02 18.33
CA VAL A 244 1.90 -11.10 18.39
C VAL A 244 3.01 -11.55 19.35
N TYR A 245 2.66 -12.17 20.47
CA TYR A 245 3.63 -12.74 21.41
C TYR A 245 4.50 -13.84 20.81
N TRP A 246 4.03 -14.52 19.76
CA TRP A 246 4.87 -15.46 19.03
C TRP A 246 6.08 -14.74 18.40
N ILE A 247 5.93 -13.52 17.89
CA ILE A 247 7.05 -12.74 17.34
C ILE A 247 8.03 -12.39 18.46
N LYS A 248 7.53 -11.98 19.62
CA LYS A 248 8.39 -11.67 20.77
C LYS A 248 9.27 -12.87 21.10
N ASN A 249 8.68 -14.05 21.22
CA ASN A 249 9.42 -15.28 21.51
C ASN A 249 10.40 -15.63 20.39
N VAL A 250 9.99 -15.54 19.11
CA VAL A 250 10.89 -15.76 17.98
C VAL A 250 12.08 -14.82 18.02
N MET A 251 11.86 -13.54 18.30
CA MET A 251 12.93 -12.55 18.36
C MET A 251 13.90 -12.80 19.53
N CYS A 252 13.39 -13.17 20.72
CA CYS A 252 14.20 -13.59 21.85
C CYS A 252 15.02 -14.86 21.53
N ASP A 253 14.38 -15.89 20.97
CA ASP A 253 15.07 -17.14 20.63
C ASP A 253 16.17 -16.91 19.58
N LEU A 254 15.97 -15.95 18.66
CA LEU A 254 16.95 -15.60 17.65
C LEU A 254 18.12 -14.80 18.24
N SER A 255 17.89 -13.93 19.23
CA SER A 255 18.98 -13.17 19.87
C SER A 255 19.90 -14.06 20.69
N GLU A 256 19.37 -15.14 21.27
CA GLU A 256 20.16 -16.15 21.97
C GLU A 256 20.98 -17.02 21.02
N ARG A 257 20.46 -17.30 19.82
CA ARG A 257 21.08 -18.22 18.86
C ARG A 257 22.01 -17.57 17.85
N HIS A 258 21.83 -16.28 17.57
CA HIS A 258 22.58 -15.56 16.53
C HIS A 258 23.30 -14.35 17.12
N GLU A 259 24.62 -14.45 17.23
CA GLU A 259 25.46 -13.34 17.70
C GLU A 259 25.28 -12.10 16.81
N GLY A 260 25.10 -10.92 17.43
CA GLY A 260 24.85 -9.66 16.71
C GLY A 260 23.44 -9.54 16.10
N PHE A 261 22.48 -10.36 16.53
CA PHE A 261 21.06 -10.17 16.23
C PHE A 261 20.31 -9.53 17.40
N GLY A 262 19.68 -8.39 17.11
CA GLY A 262 18.78 -7.72 18.05
C GLY A 262 19.33 -6.42 18.63
N PRO A 263 18.47 -5.62 19.26
CA PRO A 263 18.86 -4.50 20.11
C PRO A 263 19.45 -5.00 21.44
N ASP A 264 20.23 -4.14 22.10
CA ASP A 264 20.75 -4.42 23.45
C ASP A 264 19.61 -4.53 24.49
N ASP A 265 18.49 -3.81 24.28
CA ASP A 265 17.30 -3.85 25.13
C ASP A 265 16.06 -4.29 24.31
N TRP A 266 15.72 -5.57 24.45
CA TRP A 266 14.59 -6.19 23.78
C TRP A 266 13.22 -5.74 24.30
N ASP A 267 13.09 -5.47 25.60
CA ASP A 267 11.81 -5.10 26.18
C ASP A 267 11.43 -3.68 25.79
N SER A 268 12.38 -2.74 25.81
CA SER A 268 12.14 -1.38 25.30
C SER A 268 11.85 -1.38 23.80
N PHE A 269 12.63 -2.12 23.00
CA PHE A 269 12.37 -2.24 21.56
C PHE A 269 11.00 -2.84 21.25
N TRP A 270 10.60 -3.89 21.97
CA TRP A 270 9.28 -4.49 21.82
C TRP A 270 8.16 -3.52 22.21
N HIS A 271 8.35 -2.79 23.31
CA HIS A 271 7.41 -1.79 23.77
C HIS A 271 7.21 -0.71 22.70
N ASP A 272 8.29 -0.10 22.22
CA ASP A 272 8.28 0.98 21.24
C ASP A 272 7.65 0.55 19.91
N LEU A 273 7.88 -0.69 19.47
CA LEU A 273 7.27 -1.21 18.23
C LEU A 273 5.77 -1.45 18.36
N CYS A 274 5.32 -1.88 19.54
CA CYS A 274 3.99 -2.45 19.71
C CYS A 274 3.02 -1.59 20.54
N HIS A 275 3.46 -0.49 21.14
CA HIS A 275 2.61 0.38 21.95
C HIS A 275 2.64 1.82 21.45
N ASP A 276 1.50 2.49 21.50
CA ASP A 276 1.40 3.93 21.22
C ASP A 276 1.81 4.78 22.43
N GLU A 277 1.79 6.11 22.26
CA GLU A 277 2.12 7.09 23.29
C GLU A 277 1.21 7.03 24.53
N TYR A 278 0.07 6.36 24.43
CA TYR A 278 -0.88 6.15 25.53
C TYR A 278 -0.74 4.74 26.16
N GLY A 279 0.20 3.94 25.70
CA GLY A 279 0.40 2.56 26.14
C GLY A 279 -0.60 1.56 25.56
N ASN A 280 -1.37 1.92 24.54
CA ASN A 280 -2.27 0.98 23.88
C ASN A 280 -1.50 0.06 22.93
N PHE A 281 -1.88 -1.21 22.92
CA PHE A 281 -1.27 -2.20 22.06
C PHE A 281 -1.70 -2.05 20.59
N VAL A 282 -0.73 -1.94 19.68
CA VAL A 282 -0.89 -1.75 18.23
C VAL A 282 0.04 -2.63 17.38
N GLY A 283 0.67 -3.67 17.96
CA GLY A 283 1.66 -4.53 17.29
C GLY A 283 1.13 -5.48 16.19
N TYR A 284 -0.12 -5.36 15.76
CA TYR A 284 -0.70 -6.24 14.73
C TYR A 284 -0.08 -6.03 13.35
N GLU A 285 0.43 -4.83 13.05
CA GLU A 285 1.14 -4.57 11.79
C GLU A 285 2.48 -5.30 11.73
N LEU A 286 3.21 -5.38 12.86
CA LEU A 286 4.45 -6.15 12.97
C LEU A 286 4.19 -7.64 12.68
N LEU A 287 3.12 -8.20 13.25
CA LEU A 287 2.69 -9.58 12.99
C LEU A 287 2.37 -9.83 11.52
N PHE A 288 1.68 -8.87 10.91
CA PHE A 288 1.33 -8.97 9.50
C PHE A 288 2.58 -8.92 8.60
N GLN A 289 3.49 -7.97 8.82
CA GLN A 289 4.72 -7.84 8.05
C GLN A 289 5.63 -9.07 8.20
N MET A 290 5.75 -9.63 9.41
CA MET A 290 6.49 -10.87 9.64
C MET A 290 5.88 -12.04 8.85
N ARG A 291 4.55 -12.22 8.91
CA ARG A 291 3.86 -13.24 8.11
C ARG A 291 4.13 -13.07 6.61
N LEU A 292 4.08 -11.83 6.12
CA LEU A 292 4.27 -11.50 4.71
C LEU A 292 5.70 -11.80 4.24
N ALA A 293 6.71 -11.43 5.03
CA ALA A 293 8.10 -11.73 4.74
C ALA A 293 8.36 -13.25 4.70
N LEU A 294 7.80 -14.00 5.65
CA LEU A 294 7.91 -15.46 5.68
C LEU A 294 7.22 -16.15 4.50
N ALA A 295 6.08 -15.63 4.05
CA ALA A 295 5.40 -16.09 2.85
C ALA A 295 6.26 -15.87 1.58
N ASP A 296 6.88 -14.69 1.44
CA ASP A 296 7.76 -14.39 0.32
C ASP A 296 9.03 -15.28 0.32
N LEU A 297 9.64 -15.52 1.49
CA LEU A 297 10.77 -16.45 1.64
C LEU A 297 10.39 -17.88 1.26
N TYR A 298 9.23 -18.35 1.73
CA TYR A 298 8.71 -19.66 1.37
C TYR A 298 8.55 -19.81 -0.14
N ARG A 299 7.90 -18.84 -0.80
CA ARG A 299 7.74 -18.82 -2.26
C ARG A 299 9.08 -18.88 -2.97
N LYS A 300 10.02 -17.99 -2.63
CA LYS A 300 11.36 -17.94 -3.23
C LYS A 300 12.05 -19.29 -3.14
N LYS A 301 11.99 -19.94 -1.98
CA LYS A 301 12.61 -21.26 -1.78
C LYS A 301 11.94 -22.38 -2.59
N ILE A 302 10.62 -22.34 -2.74
CA ILE A 302 9.91 -23.28 -3.62
C ILE A 302 10.32 -23.07 -5.09
N GLN A 303 10.42 -21.83 -5.55
CA GLN A 303 10.86 -21.51 -6.92
C GLN A 303 12.31 -21.94 -7.17
N GLU A 304 13.22 -21.71 -6.22
CA GLU A 304 14.60 -22.21 -6.27
C GLU A 304 14.63 -23.74 -6.41
N ASN A 305 13.88 -24.46 -5.56
CA ASN A 305 13.84 -25.92 -5.60
C ASN A 305 13.30 -26.47 -6.93
N ILE A 306 12.30 -25.82 -7.53
CA ILE A 306 11.77 -26.18 -8.86
C ILE A 306 12.82 -25.94 -9.94
N THR A 307 13.55 -24.82 -9.85
CA THR A 307 14.57 -24.46 -10.85
C THR A 307 15.78 -25.41 -10.79
N ILE A 308 16.17 -25.85 -9.60
CA ILE A 308 17.31 -26.76 -9.38
C ILE A 308 16.95 -28.23 -9.72
N ASN A 309 15.70 -28.66 -9.49
CA ASN A 309 15.25 -30.03 -9.72
C ASN A 309 14.03 -30.09 -10.67
N PRO A 310 14.19 -29.81 -11.98
CA PRO A 310 13.08 -29.80 -12.92
C PRO A 310 12.42 -31.18 -13.16
N GLU A 311 13.12 -32.28 -12.88
CA GLU A 311 12.70 -33.65 -13.25
C GLU A 311 11.73 -34.33 -12.27
N ILE A 312 11.51 -33.78 -11.06
CA ILE A 312 10.66 -34.43 -10.03
C ILE A 312 9.16 -34.13 -10.22
N ASN A 313 8.78 -33.15 -11.05
CA ASN A 313 7.38 -32.75 -11.24
C ASN A 313 6.72 -33.28 -12.52
N GLN A 314 7.43 -34.00 -13.39
CA GLN A 314 6.82 -34.66 -14.56
C GLN A 314 6.18 -36.02 -14.25
N THR A 315 6.37 -36.58 -13.05
CA THR A 315 5.83 -37.90 -12.66
C THR A 315 4.56 -37.85 -11.81
N ARG A 316 3.98 -36.66 -11.56
CA ARG A 316 2.68 -36.51 -10.84
C ARG A 316 1.52 -36.02 -11.71
N GLY A 317 1.68 -36.09 -13.02
CA GLY A 317 0.59 -35.90 -13.99
C GLY A 317 0.45 -37.14 -14.85
N ASN A 318 -0.17 -38.19 -14.32
CA ASN A 318 -0.82 -39.27 -15.07
C ASN A 318 -1.99 -39.79 -14.25
#